data_AF-A0A9X0ME70-F1
#
_entry.id   AF-A0A9X0ME70-F1
#
_cell.length_a   1.000
_cell.length_b   1.000
_cell.length_c   1.000
_cell.angle_alpha   90.00
_cell.angle_beta   90.00
_cell.angle_gamma   90.00
#
_symmetry.space_group_name_H-M   'P 1'
#
loop_
_entity.id
_entity.type
_entity.pdbx_description
1 polymer ?
#
loop_
_entity_poly.entity_id
_entity_poly.type
_entity_poly.pdbx_seq_one_letter_code
_entity_poly.pdbx_strand_id
1 'polypeptide(L)' 'MNTTVQVTKEDIVMHEIDTLVSHYQDVLARVTDNECVVDTFQLGLIYVVTLRAGRIFKALSFNLQELTEEAN' A
#
# COMPACT_ATOMS: atom_id res chain seq x y z
N MET A 1 -27.69 -12.80 10.07
CA MET A 1 -27.32 -11.38 10.10
C MET A 1 -26.51 -11.12 8.85
N ASN A 2 -27.10 -10.49 7.84
CA ASN A 2 -26.40 -10.23 6.57
C ASN A 2 -25.75 -8.86 6.70
N THR A 3 -24.52 -8.82 7.23
CA THR A 3 -23.76 -7.59 7.36
C THR A 3 -23.30 -7.20 5.97
N THR A 4 -24.07 -6.36 5.28
CA THR A 4 -23.61 -5.66 4.08
C THR A 4 -22.46 -4.74 4.49
N VAL A 5 -21.23 -5.19 4.24
CA VAL A 5 -20.04 -4.35 4.34
C VAL A 5 -20.15 -3.31 3.22
N GLN A 6 -20.40 -2.06 3.59
CA GLN A 6 -20.37 -0.96 2.63
C GLN A 6 -18.90 -0.70 2.31
N VAL A 7 -18.48 -1.08 1.10
CA VAL A 7 -17.15 -0.78 0.57
C VAL A 7 -17.05 0.74 0.42
N THR A 8 -16.11 1.36 1.11
CA THR A 8 -15.84 2.80 1.00
C THR A 8 -14.79 3.07 -0.10
N LYS A 9 -14.65 4.33 -0.52
CA LYS A 9 -13.57 4.73 -1.43
C LYS A 9 -12.19 4.44 -0.85
N GLU A 10 -12.06 4.54 0.48
CA GLU A 10 -10.85 4.20 1.20
C GLU A 10 -10.52 2.71 1.07
N ASP A 11 -11.50 1.81 1.22
CA ASP A 11 -11.30 0.37 1.01
C ASP A 11 -10.81 0.05 -0.40
N ILE A 12 -11.33 0.75 -1.41
CA ILE A 12 -10.90 0.57 -2.81
C ILE A 12 -9.45 0.99 -2.99
N VAL A 13 -9.08 2.18 -2.51
CA VAL A 13 -7.70 2.68 -2.65
C VAL A 13 -6.70 1.86 -1.85
N MET A 14 -7.08 1.42 -0.65
CA MET A 14 -6.24 0.50 0.12
C MET A 14 -6.03 -0.82 -0.63
N HIS A 15 -7.05 -1.35 -1.31
CA HIS A 15 -6.91 -2.55 -2.14
C HIS A 15 -6.00 -2.34 -3.36
N GLU A 16 -6.06 -1.17 -4.00
CA GLU A 16 -5.15 -0.82 -5.11
C GLU A 16 -3.71 -0.69 -4.62
N ILE A 17 -3.51 -0.05 -3.46
CA ILE A 17 -2.19 0.05 -2.81
C ILE A 17 -1.65 -1.35 -2.51
N ASP A 18 -2.46 -2.23 -1.91
CA ASP A 18 -2.05 -3.61 -1.59
C ASP A 18 -1.65 -4.40 -2.84
N THR A 19 -2.43 -4.27 -3.92
CA THR A 19 -2.14 -4.92 -5.20
C THR A 19 -0.81 -4.43 -5.77
N LEU A 20 -0.56 -3.11 -5.73
CA LEU A 20 0.67 -2.51 -6.20
C LEU A 20 1.88 -2.94 -5.34
N VAL A 21 1.73 -2.94 -4.02
CA VAL A 21 2.77 -3.35 -3.07
C VAL A 21 3.12 -4.82 -3.26
N SER A 22 2.13 -5.70 -3.43
CA SER A 22 2.35 -7.12 -3.72
C SER A 22 3.14 -7.32 -5.02
N HIS A 23 2.80 -6.56 -6.08
CA HIS A 23 3.57 -6.62 -7.33
C HIS A 23 5.03 -6.22 -7.13
N TYR A 24 5.30 -5.12 -6.41
CA TYR A 24 6.66 -4.69 -6.12
C TYR A 24 7.41 -5.67 -5.23
N GLN A 25 6.74 -6.26 -4.25
CA GLN A 25 7.31 -7.26 -3.37
C GLN A 25 7.82 -8.46 -4.17
N ASP A 26 6.98 -8.99 -5.08
CA ASP A 26 7.34 -10.11 -5.95
C ASP A 26 8.52 -9.77 -6.87
N VAL A 27 8.51 -8.58 -7.48
CA VAL A 27 9.58 -8.13 -8.35
C VAL A 27 10.89 -7.99 -7.57
N LEU A 28 10.86 -7.37 -6.39
CA LEU A 28 12.05 -7.20 -5.55
C LEU A 28 12.58 -8.54 -5.06
N ALA A 29 11.69 -9.45 -4.65
CA ALA A 29 12.10 -10.78 -4.21
C ALA A 29 12.80 -11.54 -5.34
N ARG A 30 12.26 -11.50 -6.57
CA ARG A 30 12.86 -12.15 -7.75
C ARG A 30 14.19 -11.53 -8.17
N VAL A 31 14.29 -10.20 -8.15
CA VAL A 31 15.49 -9.48 -8.59
C VAL A 31 16.64 -9.66 -7.59
N THR A 32 16.33 -9.75 -6.31
CA THR A 32 17.33 -9.83 -5.25
C THR A 32 17.61 -11.24 -4.77
N ASP A 33 16.79 -12.24 -5.16
CA ASP A 33 16.81 -13.60 -4.63
C ASP A 33 16.74 -13.62 -3.08
N ASN A 34 16.01 -12.66 -2.52
CA ASN A 34 15.82 -12.49 -1.07
C ASN A 34 14.34 -12.29 -0.75
N GLU A 35 13.94 -12.66 0.45
CA GLU A 35 12.61 -12.30 0.94
C GLU A 35 12.46 -10.77 0.98
N CYS A 36 11.34 -10.27 0.44
CA CYS A 36 11.02 -8.86 0.50
C CYS A 36 10.16 -8.57 1.74
N VAL A 37 10.72 -7.80 2.65
CA VAL A 37 10.05 -7.28 3.86
C VAL A 37 9.28 -6.03 3.49
N VAL A 38 8.03 -5.96 3.92
CA VAL A 38 7.14 -4.82 3.74
C VAL A 38 6.82 -4.25 5.10
N ASP A 39 7.14 -2.98 5.31
CA ASP A 39 6.77 -2.22 6.50
C ASP A 39 5.84 -1.08 6.07
N THR A 40 4.77 -0.83 6.84
CA THR A 40 3.79 0.23 6.57
C THR A 40 3.65 1.15 7.77
N PHE A 41 3.48 2.45 7.51
CA PHE A 41 3.19 3.42 8.55
C PHE A 41 2.43 4.62 7.97
N GLN A 42 1.60 5.23 8.82
CA GLN A 42 0.77 6.38 8.46
C GLN A 42 1.28 7.64 9.15
N LEU A 43 1.48 8.70 8.36
CA LEU A 43 1.87 10.04 8.80
C LEU A 43 0.75 11.03 8.42
N GLY A 44 -0.26 11.14 9.27
CA GLY A 44 -1.45 11.95 8.99
C GLY A 44 -2.22 11.39 7.79
N LEU A 45 -2.26 12.15 6.69
CA LEU A 45 -2.89 11.74 5.43
C LEU A 45 -1.93 11.03 4.47
N ILE A 46 -0.66 10.84 4.84
CA ILE A 46 0.30 10.14 4.00
C ILE A 46 0.43 8.70 4.50
N TYR A 47 0.10 7.74 3.64
CA TYR A 47 0.39 6.33 3.88
C TYR A 47 1.71 5.96 3.21
N VAL A 48 2.67 5.46 3.99
CA VAL A 48 3.99 5.11 3.49
C VAL A 48 4.18 3.61 3.57
N VAL A 49 4.65 3.03 2.47
CA VAL A 49 5.02 1.62 2.37
C VAL A 49 6.50 1.54 2.02
N THR A 50 7.27 0.85 2.84
CA THR A 50 8.68 0.59 2.56
C THR A 50 8.88 -0.89 2.25
N LEU A 51 9.52 -1.16 1.11
CA LEU A 51 9.88 -2.48 0.66
C LEU A 51 11.39 -2.65 0.74
N ARG A 52 11.84 -3.74 1.35
CA ARG A 52 13.25 -4.09 1.53
C ARG A 52 13.51 -5.52 1.11
N ALA A 53 14.41 -5.71 0.15
CA ALA A 53 14.88 -7.03 -0.24
C ALA A 53 16.40 -6.98 -0.42
N GLY A 54 17.13 -7.72 0.41
CA GLY A 54 18.59 -7.68 0.45
C GLY A 54 19.14 -6.26 0.66
N ARG A 55 19.81 -5.71 -0.36
CA ARG A 55 20.40 -4.35 -0.35
C ARG A 55 19.51 -3.30 -1.03
N ILE A 56 18.40 -3.71 -1.66
CA ILE A 56 17.48 -2.79 -2.33
C ILE A 56 16.43 -2.33 -1.32
N PHE A 57 16.26 -1.01 -1.27
CA PHE A 57 15.25 -0.33 -0.46
C PHE A 57 14.41 0.55 -1.38
N LYS A 58 13.08 0.49 -1.24
CA LYS A 58 12.17 1.39 -1.93
C LYS A 58 11.06 1.85 -1.00
N ALA A 59 10.76 3.14 -1.02
CA ALA A 59 9.63 3.71 -0.31
C ALA A 59 8.59 4.20 -1.34
N LEU A 60 7.33 3.84 -1.11
CA LEU A 60 6.17 4.35 -1.82
C LEU A 60 5.38 5.22 -0.83
N SER A 61 4.94 6.38 -1.28
CA SER A 61 4.17 7.31 -0.47
C SER A 61 2.88 7.64 -1.19
N PHE A 62 1.76 7.44 -0.51
CA PHE A 62 0.43 7.64 -1.04
C PHE A 62 -0.22 8.78 -0.26
N ASN A 63 -0.69 9.80 -0.97
CA ASN A 63 -1.43 10.88 -0.35
C ASN A 63 -2.92 10.51 -0.30
N LEU A 64 -3.40 10.17 0.88
CA LEU A 64 -4.81 9.86 1.13
C LEU A 64 -5.69 11.12 1.20
N GLN A 65 -5.13 12.33 1.09
CA GLN A 65 -5.92 13.56 1.01
C GLN A 65 -6.81 13.60 -0.25
N GLU A 66 -6.36 12.98 -1.34
CA GLU A 66 -7.16 12.90 -2.58
C GLU A 66 -8.43 12.04 -2.41
N LEU A 67 -8.52 11.22 -1.35
CA LEU A 67 -9.73 10.47 -1.00
C LEU A 67 -10.80 11.31 -0.32
N THR A 68 -10.43 12.47 0.24
CA THR A 68 -11.31 13.30 1.07
C THR A 68 -11.96 14.46 0.30
N GLU A 69 -11.47 14.79 -0.91
CA GLU A 69 -11.96 15.94 -1.69
C GLU A 69 -13.28 15.69 -2.43
N GLU A 70 -13.78 14.46 -2.50
CA GLU A 70 -15.09 14.15 -3.13
C GLU A 70 -16.28 14.17 -2.13
N ALA A 71 -16.13 14.81 -0.97
CA ALA A 71 -17.17 14.94 0.04
C ALA A 71 -17.83 16.34 0.12
N ASN A 72 -17.59 17.23 -0.85
CA ASN A 72 -18.19 18.57 -0.87
C ASN A 72 -18.92 18.88 -2.17
#